data_AF-T1B867-F1
#
_entry.id   AF-T1B867-F1
#
_cell.length_a   1.000
_cell.length_b   1.000
_cell.length_c   1.000
_cell.angle_alpha   90.00
_cell.angle_beta   90.00
_cell.angle_gamma   90.00
#
_symmetry.space_group_name_H-M   'P 1'
#
loop_
_entity.id
_entity.type
_entity.pdbx_description
1 polymer ?
#
loop_
_entity_poly.entity_id
_entity_poly.type
_entity_poly.pdbx_seq_one_letter_code
_entity_poly.pdbx_strand_id
1 'polypeptide(L)'
;SDPQGIVDRPRWAFPYTIYEKPSKIICESEELKDKIGEFYGKEKVRYKGFSSQFGHAQIVTMLPSGTVVGASDPRGDGISMPYL
;
A
#
# COMPACT_ATOMS: atom_id res chain seq x y z
N SER A 1 -13.75 -11.97 -1.29
CA SER A 1 -12.49 -11.33 -1.67
C SER A 1 -11.46 -11.62 -0.59
N ASP A 2 -10.18 -11.67 -0.94
CA ASP A 2 -9.08 -11.80 0.03
C ASP A 2 -8.59 -10.39 0.42
N PRO A 3 -9.00 -9.84 1.57
CA PRO A 3 -8.60 -8.50 1.98
C PRO A 3 -7.11 -8.42 2.34
N GLN A 4 -6.48 -9.51 2.80
CA GLN A 4 -5.05 -9.51 3.13
C GLN A 4 -4.22 -9.41 1.86
N GLY A 5 -4.56 -10.20 0.84
CA GLY A 5 -3.93 -10.10 -0.48
C GLY A 5 -4.07 -8.75 -1.16
N ILE A 6 -5.01 -7.89 -0.74
CA ILE A 6 -5.11 -6.49 -1.21
C ILE A 6 -4.13 -5.59 -0.43
N VAL A 7 -4.11 -5.71 0.90
CA VAL A 7 -3.25 -4.91 1.78
C VAL A 7 -1.76 -5.19 1.52
N ASP A 8 -1.43 -6.43 1.16
CA ASP A 8 -0.05 -6.86 0.91
C ASP A 8 0.51 -6.35 -0.42
N ARG A 9 -0.35 -5.93 -1.37
CA ARG A 9 0.11 -5.50 -2.70
C ARG A 9 1.15 -4.39 -2.59
N PRO A 10 2.21 -4.42 -3.43
CA PRO A 10 3.15 -3.32 -3.54
C PRO A 10 2.43 -2.00 -3.84
N ARG A 11 2.84 -0.94 -3.14
CA ARG A 11 2.24 0.39 -3.19
C ARG A 11 3.17 1.39 -3.85
N TRP A 12 2.58 2.53 -4.19
CA TRP A 12 3.30 3.73 -4.57
C TRP A 12 2.63 4.94 -3.91
N ALA A 13 3.39 6.02 -3.75
CA ALA A 13 2.87 7.25 -3.17
C ALA A 13 3.59 8.46 -3.77
N PHE A 14 2.89 9.60 -3.79
CA PHE A 14 3.46 10.88 -4.16
C PHE A 14 3.36 11.82 -2.95
N PRO A 15 4.31 11.76 -1.99
CA PRO A 15 4.19 12.49 -0.75
C PRO A 15 4.46 13.99 -0.95
N TYR A 16 3.50 14.81 -0.55
CA TYR A 16 3.61 16.27 -0.38
C TYR A 16 2.50 16.74 0.54
N THR A 17 2.75 17.79 1.32
CA THR A 17 1.71 18.50 2.07
C THR A 17 1.00 19.51 1.17
N ILE A 18 -0.11 20.09 1.64
CA ILE A 18 -0.82 21.17 0.94
C ILE A 18 0.02 22.45 0.75
N TYR A 19 1.20 22.54 1.39
CA TYR A 19 2.12 23.67 1.33
C TYR A 19 3.33 23.43 0.43
N GLU A 20 3.46 22.23 -0.14
CA GLU A 20 4.63 21.80 -0.90
C GLU A 20 4.28 21.53 -2.35
N LYS A 21 5.29 21.67 -3.23
CA LYS A 21 5.19 21.11 -4.58
C LYS A 21 5.49 19.60 -4.53
N PRO A 22 4.82 18.79 -5.36
CA PRO A 22 5.08 17.35 -5.42
C PRO A 22 6.56 17.05 -5.71
N SER A 23 7.16 16.17 -4.90
CA SER A 23 8.59 15.83 -4.96
C SER A 23 8.89 14.69 -5.96
N LYS A 24 9.23 13.50 -5.47
CA LYS A 24 9.38 12.27 -6.26
C LYS A 24 8.31 11.25 -5.87
N ILE A 25 7.88 10.44 -6.83
CA ILE A 25 7.05 9.28 -6.57
C ILE A 25 7.92 8.21 -5.91
N ILE A 26 7.43 7.58 -4.84
CA ILE A 26 8.06 6.44 -4.20
C ILE A 26 7.25 5.18 -4.49
N CYS A 27 7.91 4.01 -4.54
CA CYS A 27 7.24 2.73 -4.77
C CYS A 27 7.97 1.55 -4.10
N GLU A 28 7.23 0.46 -3.91
CA GLU A 28 7.68 -0.73 -3.18
C GLU A 28 8.22 -1.86 -4.06
N SER A 29 8.11 -1.77 -5.39
CA SER A 29 8.65 -2.76 -6.32
C SER A 29 9.34 -2.12 -7.52
N GLU A 30 10.36 -2.78 -8.06
CA GLU A 30 11.01 -2.35 -9.32
C GLU A 30 10.01 -2.40 -10.50
N GLU A 31 9.05 -3.34 -10.50
CA GLU A 31 7.98 -3.39 -11.50
C GLU A 31 7.12 -2.10 -11.48
N LEU A 32 6.74 -1.62 -10.29
CA LEU A 32 6.02 -0.35 -10.16
C LEU A 32 6.87 0.82 -10.59
N LYS A 33 8.17 0.82 -10.27
CA LYS A 33 9.10 1.87 -10.68
C LYS A 33 9.18 1.98 -12.20
N ASP A 34 9.30 0.85 -12.90
CA ASP A 34 9.34 0.84 -14.36
C ASP A 34 8.01 1.31 -14.95
N LYS A 35 6.89 0.72 -14.51
CA LYS A 35 5.54 1.09 -14.99
C LYS A 35 5.23 2.58 -14.78
N ILE A 36 5.49 3.11 -13.59
CA ILE A 36 5.25 4.54 -13.30
C ILE A 36 6.26 5.41 -14.05
N GLY A 37 7.51 4.94 -14.18
CA GLY A 37 8.57 5.64 -14.90
C GLY A 37 8.26 5.84 -16.38
N GLU A 38 7.51 4.94 -17.01
CA GLU A 38 7.01 5.11 -18.39
C GLU A 38 6.10 6.33 -18.55
N PHE A 39 5.34 6.70 -17.52
CA PHE A 39 4.42 7.84 -17.56
C PHE A 39 5.05 9.15 -17.07
N TYR A 40 5.90 9.10 -16.04
CA TYR A 40 6.40 10.29 -15.35
C TYR A 40 7.88 10.62 -15.59
N GLY A 41 8.64 9.68 -16.17
CA GLY A 41 10.10 9.71 -16.24
C GLY A 41 10.73 8.89 -15.10
N LYS A 42 11.67 7.99 -15.43
CA LYS A 42 12.31 7.08 -14.47
C LYS A 42 13.06 7.83 -13.36
N GLU A 43 13.55 9.03 -13.63
CA GLU A 43 14.26 9.89 -12.67
C GLU A 43 13.36 10.46 -11.56
N LYS A 44 12.04 10.47 -11.81
CA LYS A 44 11.02 10.95 -10.86
C LYS A 44 10.48 9.84 -9.96
N VAL A 45 10.86 8.59 -10.18
CA VAL A 45 10.37 7.44 -9.41
C VAL A 45 11.52 6.82 -8.62
N ARG A 46 11.32 6.65 -7.32
CA ARG A 46 12.31 6.08 -6.40
C ARG A 46 11.80 4.78 -5.81
N TYR A 47 12.51 3.69 -6.07
CA TYR A 47 12.30 2.43 -5.36
C TYR A 47 12.74 2.55 -3.90
N LYS A 48 11.89 2.08 -2.99
CA LYS A 48 12.10 2.12 -1.54
C LYS A 48 11.99 0.73 -0.88
N GLY A 49 11.56 -0.28 -1.63
CA GLY A 49 11.21 -1.59 -1.08
C GLY A 49 9.99 -1.54 -0.16
N PHE A 50 9.64 -2.70 0.37
CA PHE A 50 8.53 -2.87 1.32
C PHE A 50 8.83 -2.12 2.63
N SER A 51 7.98 -1.17 3.03
CA SER A 51 8.19 -0.42 4.28
C SER A 51 6.96 0.31 4.81
N SER A 52 7.03 0.67 6.09
CA SER A 52 6.11 1.55 6.82
C SER A 52 5.85 2.93 6.15
N GLN A 53 6.73 3.38 5.23
CA GLN A 53 6.57 4.66 4.52
C GLN A 53 5.32 4.72 3.62
N PHE A 54 4.73 3.56 3.30
CA PHE A 54 3.56 3.42 2.44
C PHE A 54 2.25 3.23 3.22
N GLY A 55 2.25 3.58 4.51
CA GLY A 55 1.09 3.52 5.40
C GLY A 55 0.90 2.17 6.08
N HIS A 56 -0.07 2.14 7.00
CA HIS A 56 -0.42 0.99 7.84
C HIS A 56 -1.93 0.74 7.76
N ALA A 57 -2.40 0.17 6.67
CA ALA A 57 -3.84 -0.01 6.45
C ALA A 57 -4.42 -1.17 7.28
N GLN A 58 -5.68 -1.08 7.67
CA GLN A 58 -6.45 -2.22 8.20
C GLN A 58 -7.79 -2.25 7.49
N ILE A 59 -8.37 -3.44 7.38
CA ILE A 59 -9.64 -3.62 6.70
C ILE A 59 -10.46 -4.71 7.38
N VAL A 60 -11.76 -4.46 7.47
CA VAL A 60 -12.77 -5.44 7.84
C VAL A 60 -13.83 -5.44 6.75
N THR A 61 -14.22 -6.61 6.28
CA THR A 61 -15.24 -6.78 5.24
C THR A 61 -16.19 -7.89 5.63
N MET A 62 -17.41 -7.85 5.09
CA MET A 62 -18.42 -8.88 5.26
C MET A 62 -18.67 -9.55 3.92
N LEU A 63 -18.56 -10.86 3.88
CA LEU A 63 -18.92 -11.66 2.71
C LEU A 63 -20.45 -11.76 2.58
N PRO A 64 -20.99 -12.06 1.38
CA PRO A 64 -22.43 -12.28 1.20
C PRO A 64 -23.01 -13.39 2.10
N SER A 65 -22.16 -14.31 2.59
CA SER A 65 -22.53 -15.34 3.57
C SER A 65 -22.76 -14.81 4.99
N GLY A 66 -22.47 -13.52 5.26
CA GLY A 66 -22.46 -12.93 6.60
C GLY A 66 -21.14 -13.14 7.35
N THR A 67 -20.18 -13.87 6.78
CA THR A 67 -18.86 -14.09 7.38
C THR A 67 -18.05 -12.79 7.40
N VAL A 68 -17.53 -12.40 8.56
CA VAL A 68 -16.62 -11.26 8.72
C VAL A 68 -15.19 -11.70 8.48
N VAL A 69 -14.45 -10.95 7.66
CA VAL A 69 -13.04 -11.19 7.36
C VAL A 69 -12.25 -9.91 7.64
N GLY A 70 -11.18 -10.03 8.41
CA GLY A 70 -10.28 -8.93 8.70
C GLY A 70 -8.89 -9.15 8.10
N ALA A 71 -8.16 -8.06 7.87
CA ALA A 71 -6.75 -8.07 7.46
C ALA A 71 -6.00 -6.91 8.11
N SER A 72 -4.69 -7.08 8.26
CA SER A 72 -3.80 -6.11 8.91
C SER A 72 -2.51 -5.96 8.11
N ASP A 73 -2.06 -4.71 7.97
CA ASP A 73 -0.91 -4.41 7.14
C ASP A 73 0.42 -4.89 7.74
N PRO A 74 1.17 -5.75 7.02
CA PRO A 74 2.47 -6.25 7.48
C PRO A 74 3.55 -5.17 7.55
N ARG A 75 3.27 -3.94 7.10
CA ARG A 75 4.18 -2.80 7.23
C ARG A 75 4.21 -2.22 8.64
N GLY A 76 3.29 -2.64 9.51
CA GLY A 76 3.28 -2.27 10.93
C GLY A 76 2.92 -3.46 11.81
N ASP A 77 2.71 -3.18 13.09
CA ASP A 77 2.54 -4.22 14.12
C ASP A 77 1.07 -4.62 14.35
N GLY A 78 0.18 -4.32 13.39
CA GLY A 78 -1.25 -4.61 13.49
C GLY A 78 -1.56 -6.09 13.29
N ILE A 79 -2.54 -6.62 14.03
CA ILE A 79 -3.00 -8.02 13.92
C ILE A 79 -4.52 -8.04 13.85
N SER A 80 -5.07 -8.86 12.95
CA SER A 80 -6.51 -9.11 12.87
C SER A 80 -6.87 -10.35 13.68
N MET A 81 -7.74 -10.18 14.67
CA MET A 81 -8.14 -11.24 15.59
C MET A 81 -9.64 -11.53 15.44
N PRO A 82 -10.05 -12.76 15.09
CA PRO A 82 -11.45 -13.15 15.15
C PRO A 82 -11.90 -13.36 16.60
N TYR A 83 -13.19 -13.13 16.86
CA TYR A 83 -13.84 -13.54 18.11
C TYR A 83 -14.81 -14.69 17.79
N LEU A 84 -14.71 -15.77 18.56
CA LEU A 84 -15.51 -17.00 18.41
C LEU A 84 -16.54 -17.11 19.54
#